data_AF-A0A7W8K7G0-F1
#
_entry.id   AF-A0A7W8K7G0-F1
#
_cell.length_a   1.000
_cell.length_b   1.000
_cell.length_c   1.000
_cell.angle_alpha   90.00
_cell.angle_beta   90.00
_cell.angle_gamma   90.00
#
_symmetry.space_group_name_H-M   'P 1'
#
loop_
_entity.id
_entity.type
_entity.pdbx_description
1 polymer ?
#
loop_
_entity_poly.entity_id
_entity_poly.type
_entity_poly.pdbx_seq_one_letter_code
_entity_poly.pdbx_strand_id
1 'polypeptide(L)'
;MITCYLDSQDYSTLTDPKVLTNEKLQIREALLNFAREGTVKFVYSSTVICEAVPTSPEASRLAELKAELLSDLCGFNALVSFDRLATAETTALANGSGAPKSMLDPHGYWFPEIGTQALPESPWNYMLQQAESDLVAKGMSRQQNRATMRKMFKNGEPRGELKKYLENQSQEWLASEFLKQYPMKPEHAELMVKFSFGRATDEEFGKALKDSLRDPRWMMKWFATNYSMAGPISDLVRKPGQELGAHLRDLVDLSIRHASALSANNTDGNPTGKGGEVLRLWGKLQNSQLVHLIQHVANSEDISLRNYTPAEMQEYCPGMSSMIRSLYSSAWVNVTAARLEEPSDSQPVDAIHAIYAPYVQVFRADRFMAPHIQKQVQRHGTIVVSRLSKLIDVLNKEVQRDKQVTA
;
A
#
# COMPACT_ATOMS: atom_id res chain seq x y z
N MET A 1 -20.28 -5.06 -14.42
CA MET A 1 -19.43 -3.87 -14.12
C MET A 1 -17.99 -4.31 -14.01
N ILE A 2 -17.08 -3.69 -14.78
CA ILE A 2 -15.66 -4.06 -14.85
C ILE A 2 -14.86 -3.41 -13.71
N THR A 3 -14.02 -4.14 -12.99
CA THR A 3 -13.02 -3.62 -12.05
C THR A 3 -11.66 -3.50 -12.71
N CYS A 4 -11.06 -2.31 -12.58
CA CYS A 4 -9.75 -2.00 -13.15
C CYS A 4 -8.79 -1.49 -12.07
N TYR A 5 -7.62 -2.11 -11.98
CA TYR A 5 -6.52 -1.66 -11.11
C TYR A 5 -5.46 -0.94 -11.94
N LEU A 6 -5.06 0.25 -11.49
CA LEU A 6 -3.93 1.00 -12.04
C LEU A 6 -2.76 0.98 -11.06
N ASP A 7 -1.57 0.77 -11.61
CA ASP A 7 -0.31 0.81 -10.89
C ASP A 7 0.09 2.27 -10.56
N SER A 8 0.89 2.49 -9.52
CA SER A 8 1.29 3.83 -9.07
C SER A 8 2.00 4.66 -10.15
N GLN A 9 2.70 3.98 -11.07
CA GLN A 9 3.36 4.62 -12.20
C GLN A 9 2.35 5.25 -13.18
N ASP A 10 1.13 4.72 -13.29
CA ASP A 10 0.09 5.29 -14.16
C ASP A 10 -0.29 6.69 -13.71
N TYR A 11 -0.54 6.86 -12.41
CA TYR A 11 -0.89 8.16 -11.84
C TYR A 11 0.22 9.15 -12.11
N SER A 12 1.48 8.77 -11.85
CA SER A 12 2.65 9.60 -12.18
C SER A 12 2.67 10.02 -13.66
N THR A 13 2.43 9.05 -14.55
CA THR A 13 2.46 9.26 -16.00
C THR A 13 1.33 10.18 -16.49
N LEU A 14 0.15 10.10 -15.86
CA LEU A 14 -1.06 10.83 -16.23
C LEU A 14 -1.20 12.20 -15.55
N THR A 15 -0.35 12.50 -14.56
CA THR A 15 -0.44 13.75 -13.80
C THR A 15 0.81 14.62 -13.85
N ASP A 16 2.01 14.06 -14.04
CA ASP A 16 3.24 14.83 -14.02
C ASP A 16 3.34 15.77 -15.25
N PRO A 17 3.30 17.10 -15.06
CA PRO A 17 3.37 18.07 -16.15
C PRO A 17 4.62 17.93 -17.03
N LYS A 18 5.71 17.37 -16.49
CA LYS A 18 6.99 17.20 -17.22
C LYS A 18 6.91 16.15 -18.32
N VAL A 19 6.04 15.16 -18.18
CA VAL A 19 5.91 14.02 -19.11
C VAL A 19 4.53 13.94 -19.76
N LEU A 20 3.65 14.89 -19.47
CA LEU A 20 2.27 14.91 -19.94
C LEU A 20 2.22 15.27 -21.43
N THR A 21 1.58 14.42 -22.23
CA THR A 21 1.38 14.61 -23.67
C THR A 21 -0.12 14.67 -23.99
N ASN A 22 -0.48 15.16 -25.17
CA ASN A 22 -1.88 15.17 -25.62
C ASN A 22 -2.51 13.77 -25.61
N GLU A 23 -1.75 12.74 -26.00
CA GLU A 23 -2.20 11.34 -25.92
C GLU A 23 -2.53 10.94 -24.47
N LYS A 24 -1.64 11.26 -23.52
CA LYS A 24 -1.86 10.94 -22.10
C LYS A 24 -3.05 11.71 -21.51
N LEU A 25 -3.26 12.96 -21.93
CA LEU A 25 -4.45 13.73 -21.57
C LEU A 25 -5.73 13.08 -22.08
N GLN A 26 -5.74 12.63 -23.34
CA GLN A 26 -6.89 11.91 -23.91
C GLN A 26 -7.16 10.60 -23.17
N ILE A 27 -6.12 9.84 -22.82
CA ILE A 27 -6.25 8.63 -22.01
C ILE A 27 -6.83 8.98 -20.64
N ARG A 28 -6.31 10.01 -19.96
CA ARG A 28 -6.80 10.46 -18.66
C ARG A 28 -8.30 10.79 -18.71
N GLU A 29 -8.72 11.59 -19.68
CA GLU A 29 -10.12 11.96 -19.86
C GLU A 29 -11.01 10.76 -20.17
N ALA A 30 -10.54 9.81 -20.99
CA ALA A 30 -11.28 8.58 -21.28
C ALA A 30 -11.47 7.71 -20.02
N LEU A 31 -10.44 7.57 -19.17
CA LEU A 31 -10.54 6.85 -17.89
C LEU A 31 -11.53 7.54 -16.94
N LEU A 32 -11.47 8.87 -16.85
CA LEU A 32 -12.42 9.66 -16.05
C LEU A 32 -13.85 9.52 -16.56
N ASN A 33 -14.06 9.43 -17.88
CA ASN A 33 -15.38 9.16 -18.45
C ASN A 33 -15.90 7.79 -18.03
N PHE A 34 -15.09 6.73 -18.15
CA PHE A 34 -15.48 5.40 -17.69
C PHE A 34 -15.86 5.36 -16.20
N ALA A 35 -15.11 6.08 -15.36
CA ALA A 35 -15.38 6.19 -13.93
C ALA A 35 -16.70 6.93 -13.67
N ARG A 36 -16.90 8.10 -14.29
CA ARG A 36 -18.13 8.92 -14.13
C ARG A 36 -19.38 8.23 -14.62
N GLU A 37 -19.28 7.48 -15.73
CA GLU A 37 -20.39 6.69 -16.27
C GLU A 37 -20.67 5.41 -15.47
N GLY A 38 -19.79 5.04 -14.53
CA GLY A 38 -19.91 3.81 -13.73
C GLY A 38 -19.76 2.53 -14.56
N THR A 39 -19.22 2.61 -15.79
CA THR A 39 -18.98 1.44 -16.65
C THR A 39 -17.75 0.66 -16.20
N VAL A 40 -16.76 1.36 -15.63
CA VAL A 40 -15.57 0.78 -15.00
C VAL A 40 -15.44 1.30 -13.58
N LYS A 41 -15.31 0.37 -12.62
CA LYS A 41 -14.94 0.64 -11.24
C LYS A 41 -13.43 0.58 -11.11
N PHE A 42 -12.78 1.74 -11.05
CA PHE A 42 -11.36 1.79 -10.72
C PHE A 42 -11.14 1.54 -9.23
N VAL A 43 -10.08 0.81 -8.91
CA VAL A 43 -9.73 0.41 -7.54
C VAL A 43 -8.27 0.76 -7.26
N TYR A 44 -7.96 0.98 -5.98
CA TYR A 44 -6.59 1.28 -5.52
C TYR A 44 -6.24 0.48 -4.27
N SER A 45 -4.96 0.40 -3.94
CA SER A 45 -4.46 -0.28 -2.74
C SER A 45 -3.59 0.64 -1.87
N SER A 46 -3.23 0.18 -0.68
CA SER A 46 -2.22 0.84 0.16
C SER A 46 -0.90 1.09 -0.58
N THR A 47 -0.46 0.17 -1.43
CA THR A 47 0.79 0.29 -2.17
C THR A 47 0.81 1.55 -3.04
N VAL A 48 -0.30 1.81 -3.76
CA VAL A 48 -0.43 3.02 -4.59
C VAL A 48 -0.35 4.28 -3.74
N ILE A 49 -0.99 4.28 -2.56
CA ILE A 49 -0.94 5.42 -1.63
C ILE A 49 0.49 5.63 -1.14
N CYS A 50 1.16 4.58 -0.63
CA CYS A 50 2.52 4.66 -0.09
C CYS A 50 3.52 5.19 -1.14
N GLU A 51 3.36 4.81 -2.41
CA GLU A 51 4.22 5.31 -3.49
C GLU A 51 3.88 6.73 -3.94
N ALA A 52 2.63 7.17 -3.76
CA ALA A 52 2.21 8.53 -4.05
C ALA A 52 2.66 9.53 -2.98
N VAL A 53 2.98 9.07 -1.76
CA VAL A 53 3.47 9.93 -0.66
C VAL A 53 4.70 10.74 -1.11
N PRO A 54 4.73 12.07 -0.85
CA PRO A 54 5.85 12.90 -1.26
C PRO A 54 7.13 12.51 -0.53
N THR A 55 8.23 12.48 -1.28
CA THR A 55 9.56 12.06 -0.80
C THR A 55 10.50 13.24 -0.58
N SER A 56 10.02 14.44 -0.87
CA SER A 56 10.65 15.71 -0.61
C SER A 56 9.57 16.81 -0.69
N PRO A 57 9.81 18.00 -0.13
CA PRO A 57 8.90 19.13 -0.27
C PRO A 57 8.59 19.50 -1.73
N GLU A 58 9.57 19.35 -2.63
CA GLU A 58 9.41 19.65 -4.06
C GLU A 58 8.50 18.63 -4.77
N ALA A 59 8.39 17.41 -4.24
CA ALA A 59 7.52 16.37 -4.76
C ALA A 59 6.06 16.51 -4.31
N SER A 60 5.76 17.38 -3.33
CA SER A 60 4.42 17.55 -2.75
C SER A 60 3.36 17.88 -3.79
N ARG A 61 3.64 18.79 -4.73
CA ARG A 61 2.64 19.15 -5.75
C ARG A 61 2.29 17.97 -6.66
N LEU A 62 3.29 17.15 -7.01
CA LEU A 62 3.03 15.96 -7.82
C LEU A 62 2.24 14.90 -7.02
N ALA A 63 2.53 14.73 -5.73
CA ALA A 63 1.77 13.85 -4.85
C ALA A 63 0.29 14.26 -4.75
N GLU A 64 0.01 15.57 -4.61
CA GLU A 64 -1.35 16.10 -4.65
C GLU A 64 -2.06 15.79 -5.97
N LEU A 65 -1.40 16.05 -7.11
CA LEU A 65 -1.99 15.77 -8.42
C LEU A 65 -2.30 14.28 -8.63
N LYS A 66 -1.41 13.39 -8.17
CA LYS A 66 -1.65 11.93 -8.18
C LYS A 66 -2.87 11.58 -7.35
N ALA A 67 -3.01 12.16 -6.14
CA ALA A 67 -4.13 11.91 -5.26
C ALA A 67 -5.45 12.47 -5.78
N GLU A 68 -5.42 13.63 -6.45
CA GLU A 68 -6.57 14.21 -7.15
C GLU A 68 -7.11 13.22 -8.18
N LEU A 69 -6.25 12.76 -9.10
CA LEU A 69 -6.62 11.79 -10.14
C LEU A 69 -7.05 10.45 -9.55
N LEU A 70 -6.32 9.94 -8.55
CA LEU A 70 -6.66 8.68 -7.89
C LEU A 70 -8.05 8.73 -7.27
N SER A 71 -8.39 9.84 -6.61
CA SER A 71 -9.71 10.04 -6.01
C SER A 71 -10.80 10.27 -7.06
N ASP A 72 -10.51 10.95 -8.17
CA ASP A 72 -11.48 11.14 -9.26
C ASP A 72 -11.81 9.81 -9.97
N LEU A 73 -10.81 8.94 -10.14
CA LEU A 73 -11.00 7.63 -10.77
C LEU A 73 -11.64 6.62 -9.82
N CYS A 74 -11.10 6.50 -8.61
CA CYS A 74 -11.43 5.39 -7.73
C CYS A 74 -12.47 5.75 -6.65
N GLY A 75 -12.66 7.03 -6.33
CA GLY A 75 -13.45 7.43 -5.16
C GLY A 75 -12.98 6.70 -3.90
N PHE A 76 -13.90 6.00 -3.23
CA PHE A 76 -13.62 5.17 -2.05
C PHE A 76 -13.48 3.67 -2.36
N ASN A 77 -13.25 3.28 -3.61
CA ASN A 77 -13.08 1.88 -4.00
C ASN A 77 -11.67 1.35 -3.62
N ALA A 78 -11.34 1.41 -2.33
CA ALA A 78 -10.12 0.82 -1.81
C ALA A 78 -10.21 -0.70 -1.78
N LEU A 79 -9.12 -1.35 -2.15
CA LEU A 79 -8.89 -2.75 -1.84
C LEU A 79 -8.49 -2.87 -0.36
N VAL A 80 -8.81 -4.01 0.25
CA VAL A 80 -8.37 -4.33 1.61
C VAL A 80 -6.85 -4.27 1.68
N SER A 81 -6.32 -3.95 2.86
CA SER A 81 -4.88 -3.93 3.10
C SER A 81 -4.23 -5.29 2.89
N PHE A 82 -2.92 -5.31 2.66
CA PHE A 82 -2.17 -6.52 2.32
C PHE A 82 -2.26 -7.59 3.42
N ASP A 83 -2.26 -7.18 4.70
CA ASP A 83 -2.41 -8.02 5.87
C ASP A 83 -3.78 -8.71 5.86
N ARG A 84 -4.86 -7.94 5.67
CA ARG A 84 -6.23 -8.48 5.61
C ARG A 84 -6.43 -9.42 4.42
N LEU A 85 -5.83 -9.12 3.27
CA LEU A 85 -5.84 -10.02 2.11
C LEU A 85 -5.13 -11.33 2.45
N ALA A 86 -3.91 -11.25 3.00
CA ALA A 86 -3.11 -12.42 3.36
C ALA A 86 -3.82 -13.28 4.41
N THR A 87 -4.44 -12.66 5.44
CA THR A 87 -5.25 -13.34 6.45
C THR A 87 -6.46 -14.04 5.84
N ALA A 88 -7.18 -13.36 4.93
CA ALA A 88 -8.34 -13.95 4.27
C ALA A 88 -7.97 -15.15 3.38
N GLU A 89 -6.88 -15.07 2.63
CA GLU A 89 -6.36 -16.18 1.82
C GLU A 89 -5.86 -17.35 2.69
N THR A 90 -5.16 -17.05 3.78
CA THR A 90 -4.66 -18.06 4.72
C THR A 90 -5.81 -18.79 5.42
N THR A 91 -6.85 -18.05 5.81
CA THR A 91 -8.09 -18.62 6.36
C THR A 91 -8.80 -19.51 5.34
N ALA A 92 -8.83 -19.08 4.07
CA ALA A 92 -9.42 -19.87 2.99
C ALA A 92 -8.68 -21.21 2.80
N LEU A 93 -7.35 -21.19 2.82
CA LEU A 93 -6.51 -22.39 2.75
C LEU A 93 -6.76 -23.33 3.94
N ALA A 94 -6.80 -22.78 5.17
CA ALA A 94 -7.04 -23.53 6.39
C ALA A 94 -8.38 -24.28 6.33
N ASN A 95 -9.43 -23.59 5.88
CA ASN A 95 -10.79 -24.12 5.81
C ASN A 95 -11.04 -24.98 4.55
N GLY A 96 -10.14 -24.96 3.57
CA GLY A 96 -10.39 -25.55 2.24
C GLY A 96 -11.59 -24.88 1.54
N SER A 97 -11.87 -23.62 1.85
CA SER A 97 -12.90 -22.83 1.20
C SER A 97 -12.30 -22.06 0.03
N GLY A 98 -13.03 -21.89 -1.07
CA GLY A 98 -12.53 -21.11 -2.21
C GLY A 98 -12.02 -19.71 -1.81
N ALA A 99 -11.02 -19.21 -2.55
CA ALA A 99 -10.45 -17.89 -2.31
C ALA A 99 -11.52 -16.78 -2.32
N PRO A 100 -11.31 -15.66 -1.59
CA PRO A 100 -12.33 -14.63 -1.49
C PRO A 100 -12.67 -14.03 -2.85
N LYS A 101 -13.96 -13.85 -3.15
CA LYS A 101 -14.41 -13.42 -4.48
C LYS A 101 -14.13 -11.94 -4.79
N SER A 102 -14.04 -11.12 -3.76
CA SER A 102 -13.78 -9.68 -3.87
C SER A 102 -12.94 -9.23 -2.70
N MET A 103 -11.99 -8.34 -2.99
CA MET A 103 -11.07 -7.76 -2.01
C MET A 103 -11.30 -6.26 -1.85
N LEU A 104 -12.53 -5.77 -2.09
CA LEU A 104 -12.90 -4.38 -1.82
C LEU A 104 -13.23 -4.19 -0.34
N ASP A 105 -12.69 -3.13 0.24
CA ASP A 105 -13.09 -2.70 1.57
C ASP A 105 -14.43 -1.94 1.49
N PRO A 106 -15.45 -2.31 2.28
CA PRO A 106 -16.78 -1.67 2.21
C PRO A 106 -16.79 -0.21 2.66
N HIS A 107 -15.76 0.25 3.37
CA HIS A 107 -15.65 1.61 3.90
C HIS A 107 -14.58 2.45 3.20
N GLY A 108 -13.82 1.84 2.29
CA GLY A 108 -12.68 2.48 1.61
C GLY A 108 -11.41 2.50 2.45
N TYR A 109 -11.29 1.63 3.45
CA TYR A 109 -10.10 1.57 4.30
C TYR A 109 -8.98 0.79 3.60
N TRP A 110 -8.02 1.55 3.05
CA TRP A 110 -6.82 1.02 2.39
C TRP A 110 -5.70 0.64 3.37
N PHE A 111 -5.77 1.09 4.63
CA PHE A 111 -4.74 0.89 5.65
C PHE A 111 -5.04 -0.35 6.53
N PRO A 112 -4.01 -0.93 7.18
CA PRO A 112 -4.19 -2.02 8.14
C PRO A 112 -5.13 -1.66 9.29
N GLU A 113 -5.60 -2.65 10.04
CA GLU A 113 -6.42 -2.39 11.22
C GLU A 113 -5.63 -1.61 12.28
N ILE A 114 -5.99 -0.34 12.46
CA ILE A 114 -5.44 0.50 13.53
C ILE A 114 -6.20 0.15 14.80
N GLY A 115 -5.59 -0.64 15.68
CA GLY A 115 -6.13 -0.94 17.01
C GLY A 115 -6.34 0.34 17.83
N THR A 116 -7.29 0.33 18.77
CA THR A 116 -7.54 1.49 19.66
C THR A 116 -6.33 1.84 20.52
N GLN A 117 -5.46 0.87 20.82
CA GLN A 117 -4.18 1.09 21.50
C GLN A 117 -3.11 1.76 20.63
N ALA A 118 -3.30 1.74 19.30
CA ALA A 118 -2.47 2.46 18.35
C ALA A 118 -3.02 3.87 18.07
N LEU A 119 -4.10 4.28 18.75
CA LEU A 119 -4.45 5.68 18.78
C LEU A 119 -3.25 6.45 19.34
N PRO A 120 -2.86 7.53 18.67
CA PRO A 120 -1.68 8.27 19.05
C PRO A 120 -1.79 8.75 20.50
N GLU A 121 -0.65 8.88 21.16
CA GLU A 121 -0.58 9.36 22.54
C GLU A 121 -1.39 10.66 22.68
N SER A 122 -1.95 10.87 23.87
CA SER A 122 -2.80 12.01 24.25
C SER A 122 -2.56 13.26 23.39
N PRO A 123 -3.62 13.88 22.80
CA PRO A 123 -3.49 15.08 21.95
C PRO A 123 -2.78 16.25 22.66
N TRP A 124 -2.67 16.18 23.98
CA TRP A 124 -1.93 17.11 24.82
C TRP A 124 -0.41 16.98 24.78
N ASN A 125 0.16 15.87 24.29
CA ASN A 125 1.61 15.65 24.27
C ASN A 125 2.35 16.68 23.42
N TYR A 126 1.77 17.12 22.31
CA TYR A 126 2.35 18.21 21.52
C TYR A 126 2.34 19.53 22.29
N MET A 127 1.23 19.86 22.96
CA MET A 127 1.16 21.06 23.80
C MET A 127 2.13 20.99 24.98
N LEU A 128 2.37 19.79 25.51
CA LEU A 128 3.38 19.53 26.53
C LEU A 128 4.79 19.80 26.00
N GLN A 129 5.13 19.30 24.82
CA GLN A 129 6.43 19.57 24.18
C GLN A 129 6.64 21.05 23.86
N GLN A 130 5.61 21.76 23.37
CA GLN A 130 5.66 23.19 23.13
C GLN A 130 5.85 23.97 24.43
N ALA A 131 5.10 23.64 25.48
CA ALA A 131 5.26 24.25 26.79
C ALA A 131 6.67 24.03 27.36
N GLU A 132 7.24 22.83 27.20
CA GLU A 132 8.63 22.56 27.61
C GLU A 132 9.64 23.42 26.84
N SER A 133 9.49 23.52 25.51
CA SER A 133 10.34 24.35 24.64
C SER A 133 10.26 25.84 25.01
N ASP A 134 9.05 26.36 25.25
CA ASP A 134 8.82 27.74 25.66
C ASP A 134 9.45 28.07 27.01
N LEU A 135 9.39 27.15 27.97
CA LEU A 135 10.00 27.33 29.29
C LEU A 135 11.53 27.32 29.21
N VAL A 136 12.11 26.49 28.32
CA VAL A 136 13.55 26.52 28.01
C VAL A 136 13.93 27.84 27.36
N ALA A 137 13.18 28.30 26.36
CA ALA A 137 13.43 29.57 25.67
C ALA A 137 13.33 30.79 26.62
N LYS A 138 12.49 30.72 27.64
CA LYS A 138 12.38 31.73 28.72
C LYS A 138 13.50 31.65 29.76
N GLY A 139 14.51 30.80 29.55
CA GLY A 139 15.68 30.70 30.42
C GLY A 139 15.42 30.00 31.76
N MET A 140 14.33 29.24 31.89
CA MET A 140 14.08 28.50 33.13
C MET A 140 15.08 27.36 33.32
N SER A 141 15.56 27.18 34.55
CA SER A 141 16.37 26.01 34.90
C SER A 141 15.57 24.70 34.74
N ARG A 142 16.27 23.58 34.53
CA ARG A 142 15.65 22.24 34.41
C ARG A 142 14.72 21.91 35.60
N GLN A 143 15.08 22.32 36.82
CA GLN A 143 14.28 22.04 38.01
C GLN A 143 13.00 22.90 38.04
N GLN A 144 13.09 24.18 37.69
CA GLN A 144 11.92 25.06 37.56
C GLN A 144 10.99 24.57 36.45
N ASN A 145 11.56 24.16 35.31
CA ASN A 145 10.79 23.63 34.19
C ASN A 145 9.97 22.40 34.62
N ARG A 146 10.61 21.40 35.24
CA ARG A 146 9.91 20.21 35.78
C ARG A 146 8.84 20.56 36.82
N ALA A 147 9.09 21.53 37.70
CA ALA A 147 8.12 21.95 38.71
C ALA A 147 6.89 22.63 38.08
N THR A 148 7.10 23.52 37.10
CA THR A 148 6.04 24.18 36.35
C THR A 148 5.24 23.18 35.53
N MET A 149 5.91 22.27 34.81
CA MET A 149 5.26 21.22 34.05
C MET A 149 4.40 20.30 34.93
N ARG A 150 4.89 19.91 36.11
CA ARG A 150 4.09 19.12 37.07
C ARG A 150 2.89 19.87 37.65
N LYS A 151 2.92 21.20 37.69
CA LYS A 151 1.75 22.01 38.10
C LYS A 151 0.72 22.09 36.99
N MET A 152 1.16 22.16 35.73
CA MET A 152 0.29 22.31 34.56
C MET A 152 -0.26 20.97 34.06
N PHE A 153 0.53 19.89 34.13
CA PHE A 153 0.19 18.58 33.60
C PHE A 153 0.30 17.47 34.66
N LYS A 154 -0.47 16.39 34.49
CA LYS A 154 -0.38 15.14 35.25
C LYS A 154 -0.61 13.98 34.28
N ASN A 155 0.33 13.03 34.22
CA ASN A 155 0.27 11.87 33.32
C ASN A 155 0.05 12.24 31.83
N GLY A 156 0.64 13.35 31.37
CA GLY A 156 0.47 13.83 29.99
C GLY A 156 -0.81 14.65 29.74
N GLU A 157 -1.68 14.83 30.75
CA GLU A 157 -2.92 15.58 30.60
C GLU A 157 -2.90 16.92 31.36
N PRO A 158 -3.58 17.97 30.86
CA PRO A 158 -3.74 19.24 31.56
C PRO A 158 -4.48 19.08 32.89
N ARG A 159 -3.97 19.71 33.96
CA ARG A 159 -4.67 19.79 35.25
C ARG A 159 -5.86 20.75 35.20
N GLY A 160 -6.78 20.62 36.16
CA GLY A 160 -8.08 21.30 36.15
C GLY A 160 -8.07 22.81 35.89
N GLU A 161 -7.08 23.57 36.40
CA GLU A 161 -6.98 25.01 36.11
C GLU A 161 -6.61 25.28 34.64
N LEU A 162 -5.59 24.59 34.12
CA LEU A 162 -5.20 24.69 32.71
C LEU A 162 -6.31 24.15 31.79
N LYS A 163 -6.94 23.03 32.16
CA LYS A 163 -8.07 22.45 31.42
C LYS A 163 -9.21 23.46 31.31
N LYS A 164 -9.63 24.08 32.42
CA LYS A 164 -10.66 25.15 32.43
C LYS A 164 -10.24 26.37 31.61
N TYR A 165 -8.97 26.79 31.71
CA TYR A 165 -8.46 27.90 30.90
C TYR A 165 -8.57 27.59 29.41
N LEU A 166 -8.16 26.40 28.99
CA LEU A 166 -8.22 25.93 27.60
C LEU A 166 -9.65 25.73 27.10
N GLU A 167 -10.55 25.21 27.94
CA GLU A 167 -11.99 25.09 27.63
C GLU A 167 -12.64 26.47 27.38
N ASN A 168 -12.10 27.52 27.98
CA ASN A 168 -12.55 28.91 27.81
C ASN A 168 -11.81 29.65 26.67
N GLN A 169 -10.80 29.04 26.04
CA GLN A 169 -10.17 29.59 24.83
C GLN A 169 -11.00 29.29 23.59
N SER A 170 -10.63 29.91 22.46
CA SER A 170 -11.19 29.58 21.14
C SER A 170 -10.96 28.10 20.82
N GLN A 171 -12.06 27.38 20.59
CA GLN A 171 -12.00 25.98 20.15
C GLN A 171 -11.33 25.85 18.80
N GLU A 172 -11.44 26.87 17.94
CA GLU A 172 -10.79 26.92 16.62
C GLU A 172 -9.26 26.88 16.74
N TRP A 173 -8.69 27.61 17.70
CA TRP A 173 -7.25 27.56 17.94
C TRP A 173 -6.78 26.17 18.39
N LEU A 174 -7.44 25.58 19.39
CA LEU A 174 -7.12 24.22 19.87
C LEU A 174 -7.24 23.17 18.76
N ALA A 175 -8.32 23.24 17.99
CA ALA A 175 -8.52 22.41 16.82
C ALA A 175 -7.35 22.53 15.83
N SER A 176 -6.93 23.75 15.50
CA SER A 176 -5.82 23.98 14.57
C SER A 176 -4.49 23.41 15.04
N GLU A 177 -4.21 23.44 16.35
CA GLU A 177 -2.98 22.86 16.92
C GLU A 177 -3.00 21.33 16.84
N PHE A 178 -4.14 20.70 17.18
CA PHE A 178 -4.26 19.25 17.09
C PHE A 178 -4.19 18.73 15.65
N LEU A 179 -4.73 19.47 14.66
CA LEU A 179 -4.67 19.11 13.24
C LEU A 179 -3.25 19.06 12.66
N LYS A 180 -2.26 19.68 13.34
CA LYS A 180 -0.84 19.55 12.96
C LYS A 180 -0.29 18.16 13.26
N GLN A 181 -0.84 17.44 14.24
CA GLN A 181 -0.37 16.13 14.67
C GLN A 181 -1.17 14.99 14.06
N TYR A 182 -2.45 15.22 13.82
CA TYR A 182 -3.35 14.19 13.33
C TYR A 182 -3.75 14.47 11.89
N PRO A 183 -3.67 13.47 10.99
CA PRO A 183 -4.13 13.57 9.61
C PRO A 183 -5.67 13.56 9.53
N MET A 184 -6.34 14.36 10.37
CA MET A 184 -7.77 14.46 10.47
C MET A 184 -8.29 15.66 9.65
N LYS A 185 -9.42 15.52 8.97
CA LYS A 185 -10.01 16.62 8.21
C LYS A 185 -10.49 17.76 9.13
N PRO A 186 -10.48 19.02 8.68
CA PRO A 186 -10.93 20.16 9.48
C PRO A 186 -12.38 20.02 9.98
N GLU A 187 -13.25 19.40 9.20
CA GLU A 187 -14.66 19.13 9.58
C GLU A 187 -14.81 18.21 10.81
N HIS A 188 -13.76 17.45 11.16
CA HIS A 188 -13.72 16.60 12.36
C HIS A 188 -12.96 17.23 13.52
N ALA A 189 -12.43 18.45 13.37
CA ALA A 189 -11.53 19.03 14.36
C ALA A 189 -12.24 19.34 15.70
N GLU A 190 -13.52 19.72 15.67
CA GLU A 190 -14.31 19.91 16.90
C GLU A 190 -14.47 18.60 17.68
N LEU A 191 -14.62 17.47 16.99
CA LEU A 191 -14.72 16.16 17.62
C LEU A 191 -13.43 15.81 18.36
N MET A 192 -12.28 16.13 17.75
CA MET A 192 -10.99 15.96 18.39
C MET A 192 -10.85 16.82 19.65
N VAL A 193 -11.33 18.06 19.63
CA VAL A 193 -11.37 18.90 20.84
C VAL A 193 -12.26 18.25 21.91
N LYS A 194 -13.47 17.80 21.55
CA LYS A 194 -14.37 17.08 22.48
C LYS A 194 -13.70 15.83 23.05
N PHE A 195 -13.02 15.05 22.22
CA PHE A 195 -12.26 13.87 22.60
C PHE A 195 -11.17 14.21 23.63
N SER A 196 -10.34 15.23 23.36
CA SER A 196 -9.28 15.69 24.27
C SER A 196 -9.80 16.10 25.66
N PHE A 197 -11.07 16.49 25.76
CA PHE A 197 -11.71 16.86 27.03
C PHE A 197 -12.51 15.71 27.67
N GLY A 198 -12.58 14.53 27.05
CA GLY A 198 -13.34 13.36 27.52
C GLY A 198 -14.84 13.45 27.24
N ARG A 199 -15.24 14.21 26.22
CA ARG A 199 -16.64 14.46 25.81
C ARG A 199 -17.02 13.73 24.52
N ALA A 200 -16.09 13.00 23.92
CA ALA A 200 -16.32 12.08 22.82
C ALA A 200 -15.66 10.74 23.15
N THR A 201 -16.18 9.68 22.55
CA THR A 201 -15.71 8.30 22.74
C THR A 201 -14.52 7.97 21.83
N ASP A 202 -13.79 6.91 22.17
CA ASP A 202 -12.70 6.38 21.34
C ASP A 202 -13.23 5.93 19.97
N GLU A 203 -14.43 5.36 19.92
CA GLU A 203 -15.08 4.92 18.68
C GLU A 203 -15.40 6.10 17.75
N GLU A 204 -15.93 7.20 18.29
CA GLU A 204 -16.21 8.41 17.51
C GLU A 204 -14.92 9.01 16.93
N PHE A 205 -13.89 9.16 17.77
CA PHE A 205 -12.60 9.69 17.34
C PHE A 205 -11.94 8.78 16.30
N GLY A 206 -11.89 7.47 16.58
CA GLY A 206 -11.34 6.48 15.67
C GLY A 206 -12.05 6.47 14.33
N LYS A 207 -13.38 6.57 14.32
CA LYS A 207 -14.17 6.67 13.08
C LYS A 207 -13.81 7.94 12.28
N ALA A 208 -13.75 9.10 12.92
CA ALA A 208 -13.42 10.35 12.25
C ALA A 208 -11.98 10.36 11.69
N LEU A 209 -11.04 9.76 12.42
CA LEU A 209 -9.67 9.57 11.94
C LEU A 209 -9.65 8.66 10.70
N LYS A 210 -10.30 7.49 10.76
CA LYS A 210 -10.40 6.57 9.61
C LYS A 210 -11.08 7.21 8.40
N ASP A 211 -12.15 7.98 8.63
CA ASP A 211 -12.87 8.71 7.58
C ASP A 211 -12.02 9.82 6.92
N SER A 212 -11.05 10.37 7.65
CA SER A 212 -10.06 11.31 7.12
C SER A 212 -8.96 10.59 6.34
N LEU A 213 -8.41 9.51 6.90
CA LEU A 213 -7.32 8.72 6.31
C LEU A 213 -7.71 8.06 4.99
N ARG A 214 -8.97 7.64 4.84
CA ARG A 214 -9.43 7.00 3.60
C ARG A 214 -9.42 7.92 2.37
N ASP A 215 -9.36 9.24 2.55
CA ASP A 215 -9.35 10.23 1.47
C ASP A 215 -7.91 10.54 1.02
N PRO A 216 -7.49 10.08 -0.18
CA PRO A 216 -6.14 10.30 -0.69
C PRO A 216 -5.79 11.77 -0.88
N ARG A 217 -6.75 12.62 -1.29
CA ARG A 217 -6.51 14.07 -1.50
C ARG A 217 -6.13 14.73 -0.19
N TRP A 218 -6.91 14.44 0.84
CA TRP A 218 -6.66 14.97 2.17
C TRP A 218 -5.29 14.49 2.68
N MET A 219 -5.01 13.19 2.54
CA MET A 219 -3.73 12.61 2.97
C MET A 219 -2.52 13.27 2.33
N MET A 220 -2.49 13.41 1.01
CA MET A 220 -1.34 14.03 0.34
C MET A 220 -1.20 15.51 0.65
N LYS A 221 -2.32 16.24 0.78
CA LYS A 221 -2.31 17.64 1.22
C LYS A 221 -1.76 17.77 2.65
N TRP A 222 -2.12 16.86 3.55
CA TRP A 222 -1.63 16.86 4.92
C TRP A 222 -0.13 16.51 4.99
N PHE A 223 0.35 15.56 4.20
CA PHE A 223 1.79 15.25 4.11
C PHE A 223 2.61 16.37 3.47
N ALA A 224 2.03 17.15 2.56
CA ALA A 224 2.69 18.31 1.99
C ALA A 224 3.04 19.37 3.05
N THR A 225 2.22 19.49 4.11
CA THR A 225 2.48 20.41 5.24
C THR A 225 3.18 19.74 6.42
N ASN A 226 3.07 18.41 6.56
CA ASN A 226 3.64 17.63 7.65
C ASN A 226 4.62 16.56 7.13
N TYR A 227 5.61 17.00 6.35
CA TYR A 227 6.52 16.11 5.61
C TYR A 227 7.22 15.05 6.49
N SER A 228 7.66 15.41 7.70
CA SER A 228 8.31 14.45 8.62
C SER A 228 7.42 13.27 9.01
N MET A 229 6.09 13.46 8.97
CA MET A 229 5.10 12.44 9.28
C MET A 229 4.77 11.54 8.07
N ALA A 230 5.19 11.94 6.88
CA ALA A 230 5.00 11.19 5.63
C ALA A 230 5.96 10.00 5.49
N GLY A 231 7.18 10.14 6.05
CA GLY A 231 8.26 9.16 5.96
C GLY A 231 7.83 7.72 6.32
N PRO A 232 7.26 7.48 7.52
CA PRO A 232 6.84 6.15 7.92
C PRO A 232 5.88 5.47 6.95
N ILE A 233 4.94 6.23 6.36
CA ILE A 233 3.96 5.69 5.40
C ILE A 233 4.62 5.34 4.07
N SER A 234 5.51 6.20 3.56
CA SER A 234 6.32 5.89 2.38
C SER A 234 7.17 4.62 2.60
N ASP A 235 7.76 4.49 3.80
CA ASP A 235 8.70 3.43 4.13
C ASP A 235 8.03 2.06 4.34
N LEU A 236 6.72 2.02 4.57
CA LEU A 236 5.96 0.75 4.67
C LEU A 236 6.17 -0.17 3.46
N VAL A 237 6.38 0.41 2.28
CA VAL A 237 6.56 -0.34 1.03
C VAL A 237 7.98 -0.23 0.51
N ARG A 238 8.57 0.98 0.53
CA ARG A 238 9.84 1.24 -0.14
C ARG A 238 11.03 0.59 0.56
N LYS A 239 11.08 0.65 1.89
CA LYS A 239 12.20 0.07 2.64
C LYS A 239 12.22 -1.46 2.52
N PRO A 240 11.10 -2.19 2.74
CA PRO A 240 11.05 -3.62 2.43
C PRO A 240 11.37 -3.92 0.96
N GLY A 241 10.93 -3.06 0.04
CA GLY A 241 11.25 -3.18 -1.39
C GLY A 241 12.76 -3.14 -1.68
N GLN A 242 13.49 -2.20 -1.07
CA GLN A 242 14.95 -2.10 -1.20
C GLN A 242 15.67 -3.30 -0.59
N GLU A 243 15.25 -3.74 0.60
CA GLU A 243 15.82 -4.91 1.28
C GLU A 243 15.60 -6.19 0.46
N LEU A 244 14.38 -6.41 -0.03
CA LEU A 244 14.06 -7.53 -0.92
C LEU A 244 14.80 -7.43 -2.26
N GLY A 245 14.97 -6.23 -2.81
CA GLY A 245 15.72 -5.98 -4.04
C GLY A 245 17.18 -6.40 -3.91
N ALA A 246 17.82 -6.07 -2.79
CA ALA A 246 19.17 -6.50 -2.47
C ALA A 246 19.27 -8.03 -2.39
N HIS A 247 18.38 -8.68 -1.63
CA HIS A 247 18.35 -10.14 -1.54
C HIS A 247 18.07 -10.84 -2.88
N LEU A 248 17.28 -10.21 -3.75
CA LEU A 248 16.98 -10.74 -5.07
C LEU A 248 18.21 -10.71 -5.99
N ARG A 249 19.01 -9.63 -5.94
CA ARG A 249 20.30 -9.55 -6.65
C ARG A 249 21.26 -10.63 -6.15
N ASP A 250 21.41 -10.78 -4.84
CA ASP A 250 22.26 -11.84 -4.26
C ASP A 250 21.83 -13.25 -4.71
N LEU A 251 20.52 -13.50 -4.75
CA LEU A 251 19.96 -14.77 -5.20
C LEU A 251 20.22 -15.03 -6.69
N VAL A 252 20.09 -14.00 -7.53
CA VAL A 252 20.40 -14.08 -8.96
C VAL A 252 21.89 -14.40 -9.16
N ASP A 253 22.78 -13.69 -8.49
CA ASP A 253 24.23 -13.90 -8.58
C ASP A 253 24.65 -15.29 -8.11
N LEU A 254 24.05 -15.76 -7.01
CA LEU A 254 24.27 -17.12 -6.53
C LEU A 254 23.82 -18.16 -7.58
N SER A 255 22.67 -17.94 -8.20
CA SER A 255 22.11 -18.85 -9.22
C SER A 255 22.97 -18.89 -10.48
N ILE A 256 23.48 -17.75 -10.94
CA ILE A 256 24.41 -17.64 -12.09
C ILE A 256 25.72 -18.36 -11.79
N ARG A 257 26.31 -18.15 -10.61
CA ARG A 257 27.53 -18.84 -10.19
C ARG A 257 27.31 -20.35 -10.10
N HIS A 258 26.16 -20.78 -9.57
CA HIS A 258 25.85 -22.20 -9.47
C HIS A 258 25.67 -22.86 -10.84
N ALA A 259 24.95 -22.22 -11.76
CA ALA A 259 24.81 -22.68 -13.14
C ALA A 259 26.18 -22.79 -13.84
N SER A 260 27.05 -21.80 -13.65
CA SER A 260 28.39 -21.79 -14.21
C SER A 260 29.24 -22.95 -13.68
N ALA A 261 29.19 -23.22 -12.38
CA ALA A 261 29.91 -24.33 -11.75
C ALA A 261 29.40 -25.70 -12.24
N LEU A 262 28.10 -25.89 -12.37
CA LEU A 262 27.50 -27.13 -12.87
C LEU A 262 27.91 -27.41 -14.33
N SER A 263 27.93 -26.36 -15.15
CA SER A 263 28.34 -26.44 -16.55
C SER A 263 29.84 -26.76 -16.67
N ALA A 264 30.69 -26.06 -15.90
CA ALA A 264 32.14 -26.27 -15.90
C ALA A 264 32.55 -27.67 -15.43
N ASN A 265 31.80 -28.23 -14.48
CA ASN A 265 32.04 -29.58 -13.95
C ASN A 265 31.33 -30.69 -14.78
N ASN A 266 30.72 -30.37 -15.92
CA ASN A 266 29.92 -31.29 -16.74
C ASN A 266 28.85 -32.08 -15.94
N THR A 267 28.36 -31.50 -14.84
CA THR A 267 27.34 -32.12 -13.98
C THR A 267 25.94 -31.89 -14.55
N ASP A 268 25.75 -30.73 -15.19
CA ASP A 268 24.53 -30.39 -15.93
C ASP A 268 24.91 -29.46 -17.09
N GLY A 269 24.68 -29.91 -18.32
CA GLY A 269 25.01 -29.15 -19.54
C GLY A 269 24.02 -28.03 -19.87
N ASN A 270 22.87 -27.97 -19.20
CA ASN A 270 21.91 -26.88 -19.34
C ASN A 270 21.19 -26.56 -18.01
N PRO A 271 21.91 -26.03 -17.00
CA PRO A 271 21.38 -25.92 -15.63
C PRO A 271 20.16 -25.02 -15.47
N THR A 272 19.99 -24.04 -16.35
CA THR A 272 18.86 -23.09 -16.37
C THR A 272 17.76 -23.50 -17.35
N GLY A 273 18.00 -24.53 -18.17
CA GLY A 273 17.05 -25.03 -19.15
C GLY A 273 15.95 -25.91 -18.56
N LYS A 274 15.10 -26.44 -19.45
CA LYS A 274 14.01 -27.34 -19.06
C LYS A 274 14.58 -28.59 -18.38
N GLY A 275 14.27 -28.78 -17.10
CA GLY A 275 14.75 -29.90 -16.30
C GLY A 275 16.13 -29.70 -15.67
N GLY A 276 16.78 -28.55 -15.92
CA GLY A 276 18.06 -28.21 -15.31
C GLY A 276 17.98 -28.02 -13.81
N GLU A 277 19.08 -28.31 -13.13
CA GLU A 277 19.15 -28.34 -11.66
C GLU A 277 18.85 -26.96 -11.04
N VAL A 278 19.36 -25.87 -11.62
CA VAL A 278 19.13 -24.51 -11.10
C VAL A 278 17.67 -24.11 -11.26
N LEU A 279 17.02 -24.43 -12.38
CA LEU A 279 15.58 -24.19 -12.54
C LEU A 279 14.74 -24.95 -11.50
N ARG A 280 15.12 -26.20 -11.21
CA ARG A 280 14.45 -27.01 -10.20
C ARG A 280 14.60 -26.43 -8.79
N LEU A 281 15.81 -26.01 -8.42
CA LEU A 281 16.09 -25.34 -7.15
C LEU A 281 15.35 -24.00 -7.05
N TRP A 282 15.32 -23.22 -8.13
CA TRP A 282 14.56 -21.97 -8.20
C TRP A 282 13.07 -22.18 -7.91
N GLY A 283 12.47 -23.19 -8.53
CA GLY A 283 11.07 -23.56 -8.27
C GLY A 283 10.82 -24.00 -6.82
N LYS A 284 11.76 -24.73 -6.21
CA LYS A 284 11.69 -25.10 -4.79
C LYS A 284 11.77 -23.88 -3.87
N LEU A 285 12.69 -22.96 -4.13
CA LEU A 285 12.84 -21.72 -3.36
C LEU A 285 11.57 -20.87 -3.45
N GLN A 286 11.04 -20.66 -4.66
CA GLN A 286 9.79 -19.93 -4.87
C GLN A 286 8.62 -20.54 -4.06
N ASN A 287 8.45 -21.86 -4.11
CA ASN A 287 7.41 -22.54 -3.34
C ASN A 287 7.67 -22.43 -1.83
N SER A 288 8.91 -22.57 -1.38
CA SER A 288 9.27 -22.43 0.03
C SER A 288 8.95 -21.04 0.57
N GLN A 289 9.20 -19.97 -0.19
CA GLN A 289 8.86 -18.62 0.25
C GLN A 289 7.37 -18.41 0.38
N LEU A 290 6.58 -18.94 -0.56
CA LEU A 290 5.12 -18.90 -0.45
C LEU A 290 4.63 -19.64 0.80
N VAL A 291 5.19 -20.81 1.08
CA VAL A 291 4.90 -21.59 2.30
C VAL A 291 5.25 -20.78 3.56
N HIS A 292 6.44 -20.18 3.62
CA HIS A 292 6.88 -19.40 4.77
C HIS A 292 6.00 -18.18 5.01
N LEU A 293 5.59 -17.48 3.95
CA LEU A 293 4.69 -16.33 4.06
C LEU A 293 3.33 -16.74 4.65
N ILE A 294 2.73 -17.80 4.11
CA ILE A 294 1.45 -18.34 4.60
C ILE A 294 1.56 -18.80 6.05
N GLN A 295 2.64 -19.50 6.40
CA GLN A 295 2.89 -19.93 7.79
C GLN A 295 3.09 -18.75 8.73
N HIS A 296 3.79 -17.70 8.27
CA HIS A 296 4.00 -16.50 9.07
C HIS A 296 2.66 -15.82 9.40
N VAL A 297 1.80 -15.64 8.39
CA VAL A 297 0.45 -15.07 8.56
C VAL A 297 -0.40 -15.97 9.46
N ALA A 298 -0.36 -17.28 9.24
CA ALA A 298 -1.12 -18.22 10.07
C ALA A 298 -0.71 -18.14 11.55
N ASN A 299 0.58 -18.04 11.83
CA ASN A 299 1.10 -17.91 13.18
C ASN A 299 0.77 -16.55 13.81
N SER A 300 0.77 -15.45 13.03
CA SER A 300 0.44 -14.12 13.56
C SER A 300 -1.05 -13.98 13.90
N GLU A 301 -1.90 -14.68 13.16
CA GLU A 301 -3.37 -14.61 13.27
C GLU A 301 -3.98 -15.80 14.03
N ASP A 302 -3.16 -16.67 14.62
CA ASP A 302 -3.59 -17.90 15.32
C ASP A 302 -4.47 -18.84 14.45
N ILE A 303 -4.16 -18.93 13.16
CA ILE A 303 -4.86 -19.80 12.19
C ILE A 303 -4.19 -21.18 12.17
N SER A 304 -4.96 -22.22 12.47
CA SER A 304 -4.50 -23.60 12.36
C SER A 304 -4.53 -24.10 10.91
N LEU A 305 -3.34 -24.30 10.32
CA LEU A 305 -3.22 -24.85 8.96
C LEU A 305 -3.29 -26.39 8.97
N ARG A 306 -4.03 -26.95 8.03
CA ARG A 306 -3.97 -28.38 7.67
C ARG A 306 -2.73 -28.68 6.81
N ASN A 307 -2.49 -29.95 6.47
CA ASN A 307 -1.52 -30.26 5.43
C ASN A 307 -2.03 -29.75 4.07
N TYR A 308 -1.18 -29.02 3.35
CA TYR A 308 -1.49 -28.45 2.05
C TYR A 308 -0.37 -28.70 1.03
N THR A 309 -0.76 -28.78 -0.23
CA THR A 309 0.12 -28.89 -1.38
C THR A 309 0.40 -27.52 -2.02
N PRO A 310 1.49 -27.36 -2.79
CA PRO A 310 1.73 -26.16 -3.58
C PRO A 310 0.60 -25.78 -4.54
N ALA A 311 -0.14 -26.77 -5.04
CA ALA A 311 -1.30 -26.54 -5.90
C ALA A 311 -2.47 -25.91 -5.13
N GLU A 312 -2.77 -26.44 -3.94
CA GLU A 312 -3.79 -25.88 -3.05
C GLU A 312 -3.43 -24.46 -2.60
N MET A 313 -2.17 -24.20 -2.24
CA MET A 313 -1.72 -22.83 -1.94
C MET A 313 -1.98 -21.88 -3.11
N GLN A 314 -1.73 -22.34 -4.35
CA GLN A 314 -2.04 -21.52 -5.52
C GLN A 314 -3.55 -21.26 -5.58
N GLU A 315 -4.37 -22.29 -5.45
CA GLU A 315 -5.84 -22.21 -5.53
C GLU A 315 -6.46 -21.29 -4.46
N TYR A 316 -6.08 -21.45 -3.20
CA TYR A 316 -6.68 -20.77 -2.05
C TYR A 316 -6.00 -19.43 -1.71
N CYS A 317 -4.75 -19.24 -2.11
CA CYS A 317 -3.98 -18.02 -1.88
C CYS A 317 -3.50 -17.38 -3.21
N PRO A 318 -4.41 -17.04 -4.13
CA PRO A 318 -4.04 -16.65 -5.49
C PRO A 318 -3.28 -15.33 -5.53
N GLY A 319 -3.57 -14.39 -4.64
CA GLY A 319 -2.89 -13.11 -4.51
C GLY A 319 -1.47 -13.27 -4.01
N MET A 320 -1.26 -13.90 -2.84
CA MET A 320 0.10 -14.16 -2.33
C MET A 320 0.93 -14.97 -3.32
N SER A 321 0.33 -15.97 -3.97
CA SER A 321 0.98 -16.72 -5.04
C SER A 321 1.33 -15.81 -6.23
N SER A 322 0.45 -14.91 -6.66
CA SER A 322 0.70 -14.01 -7.78
C SER A 322 1.85 -13.04 -7.49
N MET A 323 1.89 -12.46 -6.29
CA MET A 323 2.98 -11.61 -5.83
C MET A 323 4.34 -12.33 -5.87
N ILE A 324 4.47 -13.43 -5.11
CA ILE A 324 5.73 -14.16 -4.98
C ILE A 324 6.18 -14.74 -6.33
N ARG A 325 5.27 -15.35 -7.08
CA ARG A 325 5.65 -15.98 -8.35
C ARG A 325 5.99 -14.96 -9.43
N SER A 326 5.37 -13.78 -9.42
CA SER A 326 5.74 -12.69 -10.34
C SER A 326 7.13 -12.16 -10.04
N LEU A 327 7.46 -11.94 -8.75
CA LEU A 327 8.79 -11.51 -8.32
C LEU A 327 9.89 -12.49 -8.76
N TYR A 328 9.70 -13.77 -8.45
CA TYR A 328 10.65 -14.81 -8.85
C TYR A 328 10.71 -14.99 -10.36
N SER A 329 9.58 -14.83 -11.07
CA SER A 329 9.59 -14.90 -12.53
C SER A 329 10.31 -13.72 -13.17
N SER A 330 10.23 -12.52 -12.58
CA SER A 330 10.88 -11.32 -13.09
C SER A 330 12.37 -11.32 -12.84
N ALA A 331 12.85 -11.91 -11.73
CA ALA A 331 14.28 -12.11 -11.49
C ALA A 331 14.88 -13.26 -12.30
N TRP A 332 14.09 -14.29 -12.64
CA TRP A 332 14.59 -15.44 -13.40
C TRP A 332 15.18 -15.06 -14.77
N VAL A 333 14.67 -13.98 -15.39
CA VAL A 333 15.18 -13.51 -16.69
C VAL A 333 16.64 -13.03 -16.62
N ASN A 334 17.11 -12.62 -15.44
CA ASN A 334 18.52 -12.31 -15.20
C ASN A 334 19.37 -13.58 -15.12
N VAL A 335 18.86 -14.61 -14.42
CA VAL A 335 19.55 -15.92 -14.31
C VAL A 335 19.74 -16.57 -15.68
N THR A 336 18.77 -16.43 -16.59
CA THR A 336 18.87 -16.96 -17.96
C THR A 336 19.58 -16.02 -18.93
N ALA A 337 20.17 -14.91 -18.47
CA ALA A 337 20.79 -13.87 -19.29
C ALA A 337 19.86 -13.28 -20.37
N ALA A 338 18.54 -13.37 -20.19
CA ALA A 338 17.56 -12.73 -21.07
C ALA A 338 17.46 -11.21 -20.80
N ARG A 339 17.96 -10.76 -19.65
CA ARG A 339 18.12 -9.35 -19.28
C ARG A 339 19.52 -9.11 -18.72
N LEU A 340 20.19 -8.08 -19.24
CA LEU A 340 21.54 -7.67 -18.80
C LEU A 340 21.51 -6.74 -17.58
N GLU A 341 20.49 -5.90 -17.47
CA GLU A 341 20.31 -5.01 -16.32
C GLU A 341 19.93 -5.80 -15.09
N GLU A 342 20.60 -5.53 -13.97
CA GLU A 342 20.30 -6.14 -12.68
C GLU A 342 18.86 -5.88 -12.21
N PRO A 343 18.32 -6.75 -11.34
CA PRO A 343 17.07 -6.49 -10.64
C PRO A 343 17.04 -5.12 -9.94
N SER A 344 16.01 -4.31 -10.21
CA SER A 344 15.82 -3.00 -9.59
C SER A 344 15.11 -3.10 -8.24
N ASP A 345 15.31 -2.10 -7.38
CA ASP A 345 14.62 -2.02 -6.08
C ASP A 345 13.10 -1.79 -6.20
N SER A 346 12.63 -1.41 -7.39
CA SER A 346 11.19 -1.27 -7.68
C SER A 346 10.51 -2.61 -7.93
N GLN A 347 11.22 -3.63 -8.45
CA GLN A 347 10.60 -4.90 -8.84
C GLN A 347 9.87 -5.61 -7.69
N PRO A 348 10.38 -5.65 -6.45
CA PRO A 348 9.61 -6.15 -5.31
C PRO A 348 8.33 -5.36 -5.06
N VAL A 349 8.37 -4.03 -5.19
CA VAL A 349 7.19 -3.17 -5.03
C VAL A 349 6.17 -3.41 -6.14
N ASP A 350 6.63 -3.52 -7.38
CA ASP A 350 5.78 -3.87 -8.53
C ASP A 350 5.13 -5.25 -8.35
N ALA A 351 5.84 -6.20 -7.74
CA ALA A 351 5.30 -7.51 -7.40
C ALA A 351 4.27 -7.45 -6.26
N ILE A 352 4.41 -6.54 -5.29
CA ILE A 352 3.39 -6.33 -4.24
C ILE A 352 2.06 -5.93 -4.87
N HIS A 353 2.04 -5.07 -5.89
CA HIS A 353 0.80 -4.75 -6.60
C HIS A 353 0.11 -6.00 -7.18
N ALA A 354 0.88 -6.99 -7.63
CA ALA A 354 0.35 -8.22 -8.22
C ALA A 354 -0.46 -9.10 -7.23
N ILE A 355 -0.40 -8.82 -5.93
CA ILE A 355 -1.25 -9.49 -4.93
C ILE A 355 -2.74 -9.28 -5.22
N TYR A 356 -3.10 -8.14 -5.82
CA TYR A 356 -4.49 -7.79 -6.13
C TYR A 356 -4.95 -8.23 -7.52
N ALA A 357 -4.01 -8.63 -8.39
CA ALA A 357 -4.32 -8.95 -9.78
C ALA A 357 -5.41 -10.03 -9.94
N PRO A 358 -5.43 -11.15 -9.18
CA PRO A 358 -6.49 -12.15 -9.26
C PRO A 358 -7.91 -11.64 -8.92
N TYR A 359 -8.03 -10.48 -8.29
CA TYR A 359 -9.27 -9.94 -7.74
C TYR A 359 -9.88 -8.81 -8.60
N VAL A 360 -9.27 -8.53 -9.75
CA VAL A 360 -9.76 -7.53 -10.71
C VAL A 360 -9.86 -8.13 -12.10
N GLN A 361 -10.72 -7.58 -12.94
CA GLN A 361 -10.83 -8.04 -14.33
C GLN A 361 -9.73 -7.48 -15.23
N VAL A 362 -9.33 -6.21 -15.01
CA VAL A 362 -8.26 -5.56 -15.77
C VAL A 362 -7.20 -5.04 -14.81
N PHE A 363 -5.93 -5.39 -15.04
CA PHE A 363 -4.80 -4.98 -14.22
C PHE A 363 -3.74 -4.30 -15.09
N ARG A 364 -3.46 -3.02 -14.86
CA ARG A 364 -2.34 -2.33 -15.53
C ARG A 364 -1.05 -2.61 -14.75
N ALA A 365 -0.03 -3.07 -15.46
CA ALA A 365 1.35 -3.08 -14.98
C ALA A 365 2.29 -2.48 -16.02
N ASP A 366 3.50 -2.10 -15.62
CA ASP A 366 4.52 -1.69 -16.58
C ASP A 366 4.86 -2.82 -17.58
N ARG A 367 5.54 -2.45 -18.67
CA ARG A 367 5.82 -3.36 -19.78
C ARG A 367 6.64 -4.57 -19.36
N PHE A 368 7.55 -4.40 -18.41
CA PHE A 368 8.44 -5.43 -17.92
C PHE A 368 7.70 -6.39 -16.98
N MET A 369 6.94 -5.91 -16.00
CA MET A 369 6.24 -6.79 -15.05
C MET A 369 4.99 -7.46 -15.60
N ALA A 370 4.29 -6.83 -16.54
CA ALA A 370 3.05 -7.35 -17.12
C ALA A 370 3.09 -8.83 -17.56
N PRO A 371 4.07 -9.32 -18.36
CA PRO A 371 4.14 -10.73 -18.74
C PRO A 371 4.35 -11.67 -17.55
N HIS A 372 5.08 -11.25 -16.53
CA HIS A 372 5.33 -12.04 -15.32
C HIS A 372 4.07 -12.22 -14.49
N ILE A 373 3.28 -11.14 -14.35
CA ILE A 373 2.00 -11.13 -13.66
C ILE A 373 0.95 -11.92 -14.46
N GLN A 374 0.82 -11.66 -15.77
CA GLN A 374 -0.16 -12.33 -16.64
C GLN A 374 -0.07 -13.85 -16.55
N LYS A 375 1.16 -14.39 -16.49
CA LYS A 375 1.42 -15.83 -16.36
C LYS A 375 0.81 -16.42 -15.08
N GLN A 376 0.77 -15.66 -13.99
CA GLN A 376 0.23 -16.14 -12.71
C GLN A 376 -1.29 -16.01 -12.64
N VAL A 377 -1.85 -14.98 -13.28
CA VAL A 377 -3.27 -14.64 -13.16
C VAL A 377 -4.17 -15.13 -14.30
N GLN A 378 -3.60 -15.71 -15.35
CA GLN A 378 -4.36 -16.17 -16.53
C GLN A 378 -5.56 -17.06 -16.17
N ARG A 379 -5.39 -17.98 -15.22
CA ARG A 379 -6.47 -18.88 -14.77
C ARG A 379 -7.60 -18.18 -14.00
N HIS A 380 -7.36 -16.96 -13.51
CA HIS A 380 -8.35 -16.14 -12.81
C HIS A 380 -9.14 -15.24 -13.77
N GLY A 381 -8.82 -15.27 -15.07
CA GLY A 381 -9.50 -14.45 -16.09
C GLY A 381 -9.07 -12.99 -16.10
N THR A 382 -8.09 -12.59 -15.28
CA THR A 382 -7.55 -11.22 -15.27
C THR A 382 -6.77 -10.93 -16.55
N ILE A 383 -7.10 -9.79 -17.16
CA ILE A 383 -6.41 -9.25 -18.33
C ILE A 383 -5.35 -8.26 -17.84
N VAL A 384 -4.08 -8.58 -18.05
CA VAL A 384 -2.96 -7.71 -17.68
C VAL A 384 -2.57 -6.85 -18.89
N VAL A 385 -2.61 -5.53 -18.71
CA VAL A 385 -2.33 -4.55 -19.75
C VAL A 385 -0.95 -3.94 -19.52
N SER A 386 -0.03 -4.16 -20.47
CA SER A 386 1.37 -3.75 -20.39
C SER A 386 1.67 -2.32 -20.86
N ARG A 387 0.68 -1.64 -21.45
CA ARG A 387 0.81 -0.29 -21.98
C ARG A 387 -0.46 0.50 -21.75
N LEU A 388 -0.29 1.71 -21.21
CA LEU A 388 -1.39 2.62 -20.94
C LEU A 388 -2.20 2.97 -22.20
N SER A 389 -1.55 3.11 -23.36
CA SER A 389 -2.23 3.36 -24.64
C SER A 389 -3.14 2.22 -25.12
N LYS A 390 -2.97 1.00 -24.61
CA LYS A 390 -3.84 -0.14 -24.92
C LYS A 390 -5.00 -0.30 -23.93
N LEU A 391 -4.96 0.42 -22.80
CA LEU A 391 -5.92 0.23 -21.71
C LEU A 391 -7.34 0.60 -22.15
N ILE A 392 -7.50 1.72 -22.85
CA ILE A 392 -8.81 2.20 -23.31
C ILE A 392 -9.50 1.17 -24.21
N ASP A 393 -8.76 0.60 -25.16
CA ASP A 393 -9.29 -0.43 -26.07
C ASP A 393 -9.72 -1.71 -25.32
N VAL A 394 -8.93 -2.13 -24.33
CA VAL A 394 -9.25 -3.29 -23.50
C VAL A 394 -10.53 -3.02 -22.68
N LEU A 395 -10.62 -1.87 -22.03
CA LEU A 395 -11.80 -1.50 -21.25
C LEU A 395 -13.06 -1.42 -22.13
N ASN A 396 -12.98 -0.81 -23.30
CA ASN A 396 -14.10 -0.75 -24.25
C ASN A 396 -14.61 -2.15 -24.64
N LYS A 397 -13.70 -3.08 -24.96
CA LYS A 397 -14.06 -4.46 -25.29
C LYS A 397 -14.75 -5.17 -24.14
N GLU A 398 -14.23 -5.01 -22.92
CA GLU A 398 -14.79 -5.63 -21.73
C GLU A 398 -16.15 -5.04 -21.37
N VAL A 399 -16.34 -3.73 -21.49
CA VAL A 399 -17.65 -3.07 -21.29
C VAL A 399 -18.67 -3.56 -22.33
N GLN A 400 -18.28 -3.74 -23.59
CA GLN A 400 -19.16 -4.28 -24.61
C GLN A 400 -19.54 -5.74 -24.32
N ARG A 401 -18.58 -6.56 -23.87
CA ARG A 401 -18.82 -7.95 -23.48
C ARG A 401 -19.80 -8.06 -22.30
N ASP A 402 -19.62 -7.24 -21.26
CA ASP A 402 -20.51 -7.21 -20.08
C ASP A 402 -21.96 -6.86 -20.46
N LYS A 403 -22.14 -5.91 -21.40
CA LYS A 403 -23.46 -5.55 -21.94
C LYS A 403 -24.13 -6.69 -22.72
N GLN A 404 -23.35 -7.53 -23.41
CA GLN A 404 -23.90 -8.68 -24.16
C GLN A 404 -24.31 -9.85 -23.26
N VAL A 405 -23.70 -9.99 -22.09
CA VAL A 405 -24.03 -11.06 -21.13
C VAL A 405 -25.24 -10.70 -20.27
N THR A 406 -25.51 -9.40 -20.09
CA THR A 406 -26.59 -8.87 -19.24
C THR A 406 -27.88 -8.55 -19.98
N ALA A 407 -27.83 -8.48 -21.32
CA ALA A 407 -29.00 -8.36 -22.20
C ALA A 407 -29.55 -9.75 -22.55
#